data_AF-A0A855N524-F1
#
_entry.id   AF-A0A855N524-F1
#
_cell.length_a   1.000
_cell.length_b   1.000
_cell.length_c   1.000
_cell.angle_alpha   90.00
_cell.angle_beta   90.00
_cell.angle_gamma   90.00
#
_symmetry.space_group_name_H-M   'P 1'
#
loop_
_entity.id
_entity.type
_entity.pdbx_description
1 polymer ?
#
loop_
_entity_poly.entity_id
_entity_poly.type
_entity_poly.pdbx_seq_one_letter_code
_entity_poly.pdbx_strand_id
1 'polypeptide(L)'
;MKHLVSIEESIKDILLTPLGSRVMCPEYGSRLFELVDRKIDDEFRADLAYFVIEAVQKWEKRVKIDEVRLISFENHALKFRISFTNGTQMEISNA
;
A
#
# COMPACT_ATOMS: atom_id res chain seq x y z
N MET A 1 15.02 -21.85 -13.04
CA MET A 1 13.69 -21.55 -12.46
C MET A 1 13.56 -20.03 -12.34
N LYS A 2 12.67 -19.40 -13.12
CA LYS A 2 12.50 -17.94 -13.13
C LYS A 2 11.46 -17.58 -12.06
N HIS A 3 11.85 -17.53 -10.79
CA HIS A 3 11.01 -16.96 -9.72
C HIS A 3 11.04 -15.43 -9.86
N LEU A 4 10.28 -14.90 -10.82
CA LEU A 4 10.00 -13.47 -10.85
C LEU A 4 8.84 -13.23 -9.91
N VAL A 5 9.09 -12.52 -8.81
CA VAL A 5 8.06 -12.03 -7.90
C VAL A 5 7.08 -11.19 -8.71
N SER A 6 5.79 -11.48 -8.58
CA SER A 6 4.75 -10.73 -9.27
C SER A 6 4.72 -9.29 -8.75
N ILE A 7 4.17 -8.37 -9.56
CA ILE A 7 4.05 -6.96 -9.14
C ILE A 7 3.11 -6.88 -7.92
N GLU A 8 2.06 -7.69 -7.91
CA GLU A 8 1.10 -7.77 -6.82
C GLU A 8 1.74 -8.25 -5.51
N GLU A 9 2.60 -9.28 -5.57
CA GLU A 9 3.34 -9.79 -4.41
C GLU A 9 4.35 -8.76 -3.90
N SER A 10 5.06 -8.08 -4.81
CA SER A 10 6.01 -7.02 -4.48
C SER A 10 5.32 -5.85 -3.76
N ILE A 11 4.19 -5.37 -4.29
CA ILE A 11 3.41 -4.29 -3.68
C ILE A 11 2.89 -4.71 -2.30
N LYS A 12 2.41 -5.95 -2.14
CA LYS A 12 1.99 -6.47 -0.83
C LYS A 12 3.15 -6.49 0.17
N ASP A 13 4.34 -6.94 -0.23
CA ASP A 13 5.54 -6.93 0.64
C ASP A 13 5.89 -5.50 1.09
N ILE A 14 5.87 -4.54 0.17
CA ILE A 14 6.15 -3.13 0.47
C ILE A 14 5.13 -2.57 1.47
N LEU A 15 3.83 -2.76 1.20
CA LEU A 15 2.77 -2.14 1.99
C LEU A 15 2.60 -2.78 3.38
N LEU A 16 2.81 -4.09 3.50
CA LEU A 16 2.71 -4.82 4.76
C LEU A 16 3.98 -4.77 5.60
N THR A 17 5.07 -4.21 5.08
CA THR A 17 6.30 -4.01 5.86
C THR A 17 6.26 -2.64 6.55
N PRO A 18 6.31 -2.56 7.89
CA PRO A 18 6.44 -1.27 8.58
C PRO A 18 7.81 -0.65 8.32
N LEU A 19 7.86 0.68 8.16
CA LEU A 19 9.15 1.38 8.14
C LEU A 19 9.95 1.14 9.42
N GLY A 20 11.27 1.03 9.26
CA GLY A 20 12.21 0.73 10.35
C GLY A 20 12.27 -0.75 10.76
N SER A 21 11.40 -1.61 10.25
CA SER A 21 11.37 -3.03 10.64
C SER A 21 12.55 -3.85 10.08
N ARG A 22 13.08 -3.47 8.92
CA ARG A 22 14.23 -4.15 8.30
C ARG A 22 15.54 -3.54 8.79
N VAL A 23 16.28 -4.29 9.60
CA VAL A 23 17.54 -3.87 10.25
C VAL A 23 18.54 -3.20 9.28
N MET A 24 18.75 -3.80 8.11
CA MET A 24 19.73 -3.30 7.11
C MET A 24 19.11 -2.38 6.05
N CYS A 25 17.79 -2.18 6.07
CA CYS A 25 17.09 -1.32 5.10
C CYS A 25 15.89 -0.65 5.80
N PRO A 26 16.15 0.23 6.77
CA PRO A 26 15.08 0.81 7.60
C PRO A 26 14.12 1.69 6.80
N GLU A 27 14.54 2.22 5.65
CA GLU A 27 13.67 3.00 4.77
C GLU A 27 12.67 2.15 3.97
N TYR A 28 12.82 0.82 3.96
CA TYR A 28 11.94 -0.08 3.24
C TYR A 28 10.64 -0.31 4.00
N GLY A 29 9.52 -0.23 3.28
CA GLY A 29 8.19 -0.45 3.82
C GLY A 29 7.24 0.70 3.52
N SER A 30 6.21 0.82 4.35
CA SER A 30 5.18 1.85 4.25
C SER A 30 4.87 2.50 5.60
N ARG A 31 4.31 3.71 5.51
CA ARG A 31 3.78 4.48 6.65
C ARG A 31 2.35 4.08 7.01
N LEU A 32 1.78 3.04 6.38
CA LEU A 32 0.39 2.63 6.64
C LEU A 32 0.16 2.24 8.10
N PHE A 33 1.19 1.76 8.78
CA PHE A 33 1.12 1.42 10.20
C PHE A 33 0.91 2.64 11.11
N GLU A 34 1.24 3.85 10.65
CA GLU A 34 0.92 5.10 11.37
C GLU A 34 -0.58 5.43 11.33
N LEU A 35 -1.34 4.78 10.45
CA LEU A 35 -2.80 4.96 10.33
C LEU A 35 -3.60 4.05 11.27
N VAL A 36 -2.96 3.07 11.90
CA VAL A 36 -3.62 2.18 12.84
C VAL A 36 -4.19 2.99 14.00
N ASP A 37 -5.42 2.67 14.41
CA ASP A 37 -6.19 3.34 15.47
C ASP A 37 -6.50 4.83 15.24
N ARG A 38 -6.20 5.38 14.06
CA ARG A 38 -6.69 6.72 13.68
C ARG A 38 -8.18 6.66 13.31
N LYS A 39 -8.87 7.79 13.54
CA LYS A 39 -10.26 7.97 13.10
C LYS A 39 -10.33 7.97 11.57
N ILE A 40 -11.36 7.31 11.02
CA ILE A 40 -11.62 7.31 9.59
C ILE A 40 -12.40 8.58 9.22
N ASP A 41 -11.67 9.63 8.83
CA ASP A 41 -12.21 10.87 8.28
C ASP A 41 -11.60 11.17 6.89
N ASP A 42 -11.79 12.38 6.38
CA ASP A 42 -11.30 12.75 5.05
C ASP A 42 -9.78 12.92 5.03
N GLU A 43 -9.18 13.34 6.15
CA GLU A 43 -7.72 13.43 6.32
C GLU A 43 -7.10 12.04 6.31
N PHE A 44 -7.71 11.07 7.02
CA PHE A 44 -7.30 9.67 6.98
C PHE A 44 -7.28 9.11 5.54
N ARG A 45 -8.30 9.42 4.73
CA ARG A 45 -8.37 8.95 3.34
C ARG A 45 -7.28 9.57 2.48
N ALA A 46 -6.98 10.85 2.69
CA ALA A 46 -5.89 11.54 2.00
C ALA A 46 -4.53 10.96 2.39
N ASP A 47 -4.27 10.77 3.67
CA ASP A 47 -3.04 10.18 4.19
C ASP A 47 -2.85 8.74 3.69
N LEU A 48 -3.92 7.93 3.71
CA LEU A 48 -3.91 6.57 3.16
C LEU A 48 -3.46 6.58 1.69
N ALA A 49 -4.09 7.40 0.87
CA ALA A 49 -3.74 7.48 -0.55
C ALA A 49 -2.28 7.94 -0.73
N TYR A 50 -1.86 8.97 0.02
CA TYR A 50 -0.51 9.50 -0.04
C TYR A 50 0.54 8.45 0.37
N PHE A 51 0.36 7.76 1.49
CA PHE A 51 1.31 6.76 1.99
C PHE A 51 1.42 5.54 1.07
N VAL A 52 0.31 5.07 0.48
CA VAL A 52 0.34 4.00 -0.52
C VAL A 52 1.12 4.44 -1.76
N ILE A 53 0.80 5.62 -2.29
CA ILE A 53 1.45 6.16 -3.49
C ILE A 53 2.96 6.34 -3.26
N GLU A 54 3.34 6.96 -2.14
CA GLU A 54 4.74 7.19 -1.76
C GLU A 54 5.52 5.88 -1.69
N ALA A 55 5.04 4.89 -0.93
CA ALA A 55 5.73 3.63 -0.72
C ALA A 55 5.92 2.85 -2.03
N VAL A 56 4.85 2.74 -2.84
CA VAL A 56 4.89 2.00 -4.11
C VAL A 56 5.75 2.72 -5.14
N GLN A 57 5.65 4.05 -5.28
CA GLN A 57 6.49 4.80 -6.22
C GLN A 57 7.97 4.74 -5.85
N LYS A 58 8.31 4.70 -4.55
CA LYS A 58 9.69 4.60 -4.09
C LYS A 58 10.31 3.23 -4.44
N TRP A 59 9.57 2.15 -4.19
CA TRP A 59 10.12 0.79 -4.22
C TRP A 59 9.75 -0.04 -5.46
N GLU A 60 8.60 0.22 -6.09
CA GLU A 60 8.10 -0.52 -7.26
C GLU A 60 8.00 0.37 -8.51
N LYS A 61 9.15 0.67 -9.11
CA LYS A 61 9.26 1.57 -10.29
C LYS A 61 8.60 1.03 -11.56
N ARG A 62 8.20 -0.25 -11.58
CA ARG A 62 7.56 -0.88 -12.74
C ARG A 62 6.12 -0.43 -12.93
N VAL A 63 5.48 0.13 -11.91
CA VAL A 63 4.09 0.61 -11.96
C VAL A 63 3.99 2.11 -11.71
N LYS A 64 2.89 2.70 -12.19
CA LYS A 64 2.46 4.04 -11.81
C LYS A 64 1.03 3.97 -11.32
N ILE A 65 0.80 4.52 -10.13
CA ILE A 65 -0.52 4.62 -9.52
C ILE A 65 -1.20 5.88 -10.04
N ASP A 66 -2.46 5.75 -10.42
CA ASP A 66 -3.34 6.84 -10.84
C ASP A 66 -4.24 7.29 -9.68
N GLU A 67 -4.86 6.33 -8.99
CA GLU A 67 -5.77 6.61 -7.86
C GLU A 67 -5.63 5.54 -6.77
N VAL A 68 -5.77 5.95 -5.51
CA VAL A 68 -5.98 5.05 -4.37
C VAL A 68 -7.27 5.45 -3.67
N ARG A 69 -8.18 4.50 -3.47
CA ARG A 69 -9.48 4.76 -2.85
C ARG A 69 -9.81 3.75 -1.76
N LEU A 70 -10.18 4.25 -0.59
CA LEU A 70 -10.76 3.44 0.48
C LEU A 70 -12.14 2.91 0.05
N ILE A 71 -12.33 1.60 0.07
CA ILE A 71 -13.60 0.95 -0.33
C ILE A 71 -14.49 0.76 0.89
N SER A 72 -14.02 0.02 1.89
CA SER A 72 -14.79 -0.26 3.10
C SER A 72 -13.89 -0.59 4.28
N PHE A 73 -14.50 -0.52 5.46
CA PHE A 73 -13.94 -1.01 6.71
C PHE A 73 -14.93 -2.00 7.30
N GLU A 74 -14.60 -3.28 7.25
CA GLU A 74 -15.46 -4.38 7.68
C GLU A 74 -14.62 -5.38 8.47
N ASN A 75 -15.18 -5.95 9.54
CA ASN A 75 -14.51 -6.98 10.35
C ASN A 75 -13.09 -6.59 10.82
N HIS A 76 -12.87 -5.32 11.19
CA HIS A 76 -11.56 -4.78 11.58
C HIS A 76 -10.50 -4.80 10.46
N ALA A 77 -10.89 -5.10 9.22
CA ALA A 77 -10.05 -5.07 8.05
C ALA A 77 -10.34 -3.83 7.21
N LEU A 78 -9.28 -3.12 6.82
CA LEU A 78 -9.35 -1.99 5.91
C LEU A 78 -9.18 -2.50 4.48
N LYS A 79 -10.17 -2.20 3.62
CA LYS A 79 -10.16 -2.55 2.19
C LYS A 79 -9.98 -1.29 1.36
N PHE A 80 -8.96 -1.27 0.52
CA PHE A 80 -8.70 -0.17 -0.41
C PHE A 80 -8.31 -0.69 -1.79
N ARG A 81 -8.60 0.11 -2.80
CA ARG A 81 -8.29 -0.16 -4.21
C ARG A 81 -7.18 0.75 -4.68
N ILE A 82 -6.26 0.19 -5.46
CA ILE A 82 -5.22 0.89 -6.20
C ILE A 82 -5.56 0.76 -7.69
N SER A 83 -5.72 1.88 -8.36
CA SER A 83 -5.88 1.98 -9.82
C SER A 83 -4.55 2.37 -10.43
N PHE A 84 -4.07 1.59 -11.39
CA PHE A 84 -2.83 1.86 -12.11
C PHE A 84 -3.10 2.54 -13.45
N THR A 85 -2.12 3.28 -13.97
CA THR A 85 -2.24 4.01 -15.24
C THR A 85 -2.42 3.08 -16.46
N ASN A 86 -2.08 1.80 -16.33
CA ASN A 86 -2.28 0.79 -17.37
C ASN A 86 -3.72 0.25 -17.40
N GLY A 87 -4.63 0.79 -16.59
CA GLY A 87 -6.02 0.36 -16.46
C GLY A 87 -6.23 -0.87 -15.57
N THR A 88 -5.15 -1.45 -15.01
CA THR A 88 -5.25 -2.54 -14.04
C THR A 88 -5.69 -1.98 -12.68
N GLN A 89 -6.52 -2.73 -11.97
CA GLN A 89 -6.93 -2.40 -10.61
C GLN A 89 -6.53 -3.54 -9.67
N MET A 90 -6.09 -3.18 -8.48
CA MET A 90 -5.74 -4.12 -7.42
C MET A 90 -6.49 -3.75 -6.15
N GLU A 91 -7.10 -4.74 -5.52
CA GLU A 91 -7.72 -4.59 -4.21
C GLU A 91 -6.82 -5.19 -3.14
N ILE A 92 -6.59 -4.43 -2.08
CA ILE A 92 -5.80 -4.84 -0.93
C ILE A 92 -6.69 -4.79 0.29
N SER A 93 -6.72 -5.91 1.01
CA SER A 93 -7.37 -6.05 2.30
C SER A 93 -6.32 -6.54 3.28
N ASN A 94 -6.28 -5.94 4.47
CA ASN A 94 -5.55 -6.50 5.60
C ASN A 94 -6.48 -7.51 6.30
N ALA A 95 -6.59 -8.72 5.76
CA ALA A 95 -7.36 -9.83 6.32
C ALA A 95 -6.43 -10.91 6.88
#